data_AF-A0A520VSQ9-F1
#
_entry.id   AF-A0A520VSQ9-F1
#
_cell.length_a   1.000
_cell.length_b   1.000
_cell.length_c   1.000
_cell.angle_alpha   90.00
_cell.angle_beta   90.00
_cell.angle_gamma   90.00
#
_symmetry.space_group_name_H-M   'P 1'
#
loop_
_entity.id
_entity.type
_entity.pdbx_description
1 polymer ?
#
loop_
_entity_poly.entity_id
_entity_poly.type
_entity_poly.pdbx_seq_one_letter_code
_entity_poly.pdbx_strand_id
1 'polypeptide(L)'
;MNNKIEDILDLTREISQQDNEEEIDFSITEFGEKLLSTNDIEFLWTARNASTSVKSASTNIKSFNDQNIAKNINENGSVRLGDEVFVYSKSYNWKVHELRNFIRWVIEKSTNNEELLDSLLAILGPTFVPKLKGLDAVSTTRNLNPEMIRDTFLYREWKEKADLKTINTNNKTAPNWAKDLKHNERKK
;
A
#
# COMPACT_ATOMS: atom_id res chain seq x y z
N MET A 1 -27.12 -20.43 -9.61
CA MET A 1 -26.77 -19.05 -9.22
C MET A 1 -26.46 -18.29 -10.50
N ASN A 2 -27.36 -17.40 -10.94
CA ASN A 2 -27.08 -16.53 -12.08
C ASN A 2 -25.94 -15.59 -11.70
N ASN A 3 -24.83 -15.72 -12.40
CA ASN A 3 -23.64 -14.93 -12.15
C ASN A 3 -23.88 -13.50 -12.64
N LYS A 4 -24.15 -12.57 -11.73
CA LYS A 4 -24.38 -11.14 -12.02
C LYS A 4 -23.13 -10.38 -12.46
N ILE A 5 -22.04 -11.09 -12.78
CA ILE A 5 -20.76 -10.48 -13.15
C ILE A 5 -20.87 -9.71 -14.47
N GLU A 6 -21.52 -10.25 -15.50
CA GLU A 6 -21.66 -9.56 -16.80
C GLU A 6 -22.44 -8.25 -16.63
N ASP A 7 -23.61 -8.32 -16.00
CA ASP A 7 -24.44 -7.15 -15.68
C ASP A 7 -23.64 -6.06 -14.92
N ILE A 8 -22.77 -6.46 -13.99
CA ILE A 8 -21.93 -5.53 -13.21
C ILE A 8 -20.78 -4.97 -14.05
N LEU A 9 -20.18 -5.77 -14.92
CA LEU A 9 -19.12 -5.31 -15.82
C LEU A 9 -19.66 -4.29 -16.80
N ASP A 10 -20.85 -4.52 -17.35
CA ASP A 10 -21.53 -3.57 -18.23
C ASP A 10 -21.85 -2.27 -17.49
N LEU A 11 -22.47 -2.34 -16.31
CA LEU A 11 -22.73 -1.14 -15.49
C LEU A 11 -21.43 -0.41 -15.11
N THR A 12 -20.36 -1.15 -14.77
CA THR A 12 -19.05 -0.54 -14.46
C THR A 12 -18.48 0.20 -15.66
N ARG A 13 -18.61 -0.37 -16.87
CA ARG A 13 -18.17 0.27 -18.11
C ARG A 13 -18.91 1.58 -18.34
N GLU A 14 -20.24 1.55 -18.29
CA GLU A 14 -21.06 2.73 -18.54
C GLU A 14 -20.82 3.82 -17.48
N ILE A 15 -20.68 3.45 -16.19
CA ILE A 15 -20.31 4.39 -15.11
C ILE A 15 -18.94 5.03 -15.40
N SER A 16 -17.95 4.25 -15.86
CA SER A 16 -16.59 4.76 -16.13
C SER A 16 -16.50 5.76 -17.29
N GLN A 17 -17.54 5.84 -18.12
CA GLN A 17 -17.64 6.77 -19.25
C GLN A 17 -18.40 8.05 -18.88
N GLN A 18 -18.96 8.13 -17.67
CA GLN A 18 -19.61 9.34 -17.20
C GLN A 18 -18.55 10.39 -16.86
N ASP A 19 -18.60 11.53 -17.54
CA ASP A 19 -17.75 12.70 -17.27
C ASP A 19 -18.29 13.58 -16.12
N ASN A 20 -19.29 13.11 -15.35
CA ASN A 20 -19.92 13.87 -14.27
C ASN A 20 -19.19 13.69 -12.94
N GLU A 21 -18.60 14.77 -12.43
CA GLU A 21 -17.84 14.77 -11.16
C GLU A 21 -18.72 14.75 -9.90
N GLU A 22 -20.02 15.09 -10.00
CA GLU A 22 -20.87 15.33 -8.82
C GLU A 22 -21.85 14.19 -8.50
N GLU A 23 -22.43 13.52 -9.49
CA GLU A 23 -23.36 12.39 -9.28
C GLU A 23 -23.14 11.27 -10.29
N ILE A 24 -22.97 10.05 -9.78
CA ILE A 24 -22.90 8.83 -10.58
C ILE A 24 -24.34 8.37 -10.86
N ASP A 25 -24.73 8.36 -12.14
CA ASP A 25 -26.02 7.84 -12.55
C ASP A 25 -25.97 6.31 -12.67
N PHE A 26 -26.69 5.61 -11.80
CA PHE A 26 -26.79 4.15 -11.84
C PHE A 26 -27.91 3.66 -12.78
N SER A 27 -28.80 4.52 -13.29
CA SER A 27 -29.93 4.11 -14.14
C SER A 27 -29.57 3.84 -15.61
N ILE A 28 -28.30 3.99 -15.98
CA ILE A 28 -27.77 3.82 -17.34
C ILE A 28 -27.86 2.40 -17.92
N THR A 29 -28.20 1.40 -17.12
CA THR A 29 -28.42 0.01 -17.58
C THR A 29 -29.68 -0.58 -16.94
N GLU A 30 -30.29 -1.57 -17.58
CA GLU A 30 -31.44 -2.31 -17.02
C GLU A 30 -31.11 -2.91 -15.63
N PHE A 31 -29.88 -3.39 -15.44
CA PHE A 31 -29.43 -3.90 -14.15
C PHE A 31 -29.31 -2.80 -13.10
N GLY A 32 -28.84 -1.62 -13.49
CA GLY A 32 -28.72 -0.45 -12.65
C GLY A 32 -30.09 0.14 -12.24
N GLU A 33 -31.05 0.23 -13.16
CA GLU A 33 -32.44 0.57 -12.83
C GLU A 33 -33.05 -0.44 -11.84
N LYS A 34 -32.75 -1.73 -12.03
CA LYS A 34 -33.18 -2.78 -11.10
C LYS A 34 -32.51 -2.64 -9.73
N LEU A 35 -31.25 -2.23 -9.66
CA LEU A 35 -30.57 -1.93 -8.39
C LEU A 35 -31.25 -0.76 -7.64
N LEU A 36 -31.68 0.27 -8.36
CA LEU A 36 -32.34 1.44 -7.77
C LEU A 36 -33.77 1.16 -7.29
N SER A 37 -34.49 0.28 -7.99
CA SER A 37 -35.93 0.02 -7.76
C SER A 37 -36.22 -1.20 -6.88
N THR A 38 -35.24 -2.07 -6.63
CA THR A 38 -35.45 -3.34 -5.91
C THR A 38 -35.42 -3.17 -4.38
N ASN A 39 -36.32 -3.88 -3.70
CA ASN A 39 -36.28 -4.12 -2.26
C ASN A 39 -35.85 -5.57 -1.92
N ASP A 40 -35.50 -6.37 -2.93
CA ASP A 40 -35.09 -7.76 -2.76
C ASP A 40 -33.66 -7.86 -2.24
N ILE A 41 -33.52 -8.29 -0.98
CA ILE A 41 -32.23 -8.44 -0.31
C ILE A 41 -31.36 -9.55 -0.91
N GLU A 42 -31.94 -10.62 -1.45
CA GLU A 42 -31.16 -11.70 -2.07
C GLU A 42 -30.54 -11.24 -3.38
N PHE A 43 -31.28 -10.46 -4.15
CA PHE A 43 -30.77 -9.79 -5.34
C PHE A 43 -29.61 -8.84 -4.99
N LEU A 44 -29.81 -7.96 -4.00
CA LEU A 44 -28.76 -7.02 -3.54
C LEU A 44 -27.51 -7.75 -3.03
N TRP A 45 -27.70 -8.83 -2.28
CA TRP A 45 -26.60 -9.66 -1.79
C TRP A 45 -25.81 -10.32 -2.93
N THR A 46 -26.52 -10.85 -3.93
CA THR A 46 -25.89 -11.46 -5.12
C THR A 46 -25.13 -10.42 -5.94
N ALA A 47 -25.71 -9.24 -6.15
CA ALA A 47 -25.06 -8.12 -6.83
C ALA A 47 -23.80 -7.64 -6.08
N ARG A 48 -23.86 -7.54 -4.75
CA ARG A 48 -22.70 -7.18 -3.90
C ARG A 48 -21.56 -8.19 -4.03
N ASN A 49 -21.87 -9.48 -4.02
CA ASN A 49 -20.85 -10.53 -4.11
C ASN A 49 -20.18 -10.51 -5.49
N ALA A 50 -20.96 -10.40 -6.57
CA ALA A 50 -20.42 -10.30 -7.92
C ALA A 50 -19.58 -9.02 -8.10
N SER A 51 -19.99 -7.89 -7.50
CA SER A 51 -19.22 -6.63 -7.49
C SER A 51 -17.87 -6.80 -6.79
N THR A 52 -17.86 -7.56 -5.68
CA THR A 52 -16.63 -7.87 -4.94
C THR A 52 -15.66 -8.70 -5.78
N SER A 53 -16.17 -9.67 -6.53
CA SER A 53 -15.38 -10.48 -7.46
C SER A 53 -14.78 -9.64 -8.58
N VAL A 54 -15.58 -8.77 -9.22
CA VAL A 54 -15.12 -7.85 -10.28
C VAL A 54 -14.04 -6.91 -9.75
N LYS A 55 -14.26 -6.29 -8.58
CA LYS A 55 -13.27 -5.42 -7.93
C LYS A 55 -11.96 -6.16 -7.65
N SER A 56 -12.04 -7.39 -7.16
CA SER A 56 -10.85 -8.21 -6.86
C SER A 56 -10.08 -8.56 -8.13
N ALA A 57 -10.77 -8.97 -9.19
CA ALA A 57 -10.16 -9.24 -10.48
C ALA A 57 -9.49 -7.99 -11.09
N SER A 58 -10.18 -6.84 -11.08
CA SER A 58 -9.62 -5.56 -11.54
C SER A 58 -8.37 -5.14 -10.75
N THR A 59 -8.40 -5.33 -9.42
CA THR A 59 -7.23 -5.07 -8.55
C THR A 59 -6.05 -5.98 -8.91
N ASN A 60 -6.31 -7.25 -9.23
CA ASN A 60 -5.27 -8.20 -9.65
C ASN A 60 -4.68 -7.81 -11.00
N ILE A 61 -5.50 -7.42 -11.98
CA ILE A 61 -5.05 -6.93 -13.29
C ILE A 61 -4.16 -5.70 -13.13
N LYS A 62 -4.60 -4.71 -12.34
CA LYS A 62 -3.79 -3.52 -12.02
C LYS A 62 -2.45 -3.92 -11.40
N SER A 63 -2.46 -4.79 -10.40
CA SER A 63 -1.24 -5.23 -9.70
C SER A 63 -0.27 -5.97 -10.63
N PHE A 64 -0.79 -6.76 -11.57
CA PHE A 64 0.02 -7.43 -12.60
C PHE A 64 0.67 -6.41 -13.54
N ASN A 65 -0.08 -5.40 -14.00
CA ASN A 65 0.46 -4.32 -14.82
C ASN A 65 1.53 -3.51 -14.06
N ASP A 66 1.27 -3.14 -12.80
CA ASP A 66 2.20 -2.41 -11.96
C ASP A 66 3.54 -3.17 -11.80
N GLN A 67 3.49 -4.49 -11.64
CA GLN A 67 4.69 -5.34 -11.57
C GLN A 67 5.48 -5.36 -12.88
N ASN A 68 4.80 -5.45 -14.02
CA ASN A 68 5.46 -5.42 -15.33
C ASN A 68 6.10 -4.06 -15.61
N ILE A 69 5.40 -2.97 -15.27
CA ILE A 69 5.94 -1.61 -15.36
C ILE A 69 7.16 -1.46 -14.44
N ALA A 70 7.06 -1.92 -13.18
CA ALA A 70 8.19 -1.89 -12.24
C ALA A 70 9.40 -2.66 -12.76
N LYS A 71 9.20 -3.85 -13.35
CA LYS A 71 10.28 -4.63 -13.99
C LYS A 71 10.91 -3.86 -15.15
N ASN A 72 10.09 -3.29 -16.04
CA ASN A 72 10.60 -2.49 -17.17
C ASN A 72 11.45 -1.31 -16.69
N ILE A 73 11.02 -0.62 -15.64
CA ILE A 73 11.71 0.55 -15.09
C ILE A 73 13.00 0.15 -14.36
N ASN A 74 12.99 -0.99 -13.66
CA ASN A 74 14.20 -1.53 -13.04
C ASN A 74 15.31 -1.78 -14.08
N GLU A 75 14.94 -2.29 -15.25
CA GLU A 75 15.88 -2.63 -16.32
C GLU A 75 16.28 -1.40 -17.16
N ASN A 76 15.32 -0.49 -17.44
CA ASN A 76 15.49 0.57 -18.44
C ASN A 76 15.57 1.99 -17.86
N GLY A 77 15.40 2.16 -16.56
CA GLY A 77 15.34 3.47 -15.89
C GLY A 77 13.92 4.06 -15.83
N SER A 78 13.77 5.07 -14.98
CA SER A 78 12.52 5.81 -14.74
C SER A 78 12.00 6.45 -16.02
N VAL A 79 10.68 6.51 -16.21
CA VAL A 79 10.04 7.06 -17.43
C VAL A 79 8.88 7.98 -17.07
N ARG A 80 8.71 9.07 -17.83
CA ARG A 80 7.53 9.95 -17.71
C ARG A 80 6.45 9.57 -18.72
N LEU A 81 5.24 9.28 -18.25
CA LEU A 81 4.05 9.10 -19.08
C LEU A 81 2.98 10.10 -18.62
N GLY A 82 2.57 11.01 -19.50
CA GLY A 82 1.73 12.15 -19.13
C GLY A 82 2.34 12.98 -17.99
N ASP A 83 1.57 13.14 -16.92
CA ASP A 83 1.95 13.90 -15.73
C ASP A 83 2.63 13.04 -14.65
N GLU A 84 2.80 11.75 -14.88
CA GLU A 84 3.39 10.82 -13.92
C GLU A 84 4.79 10.36 -14.36
N VAL A 85 5.73 10.38 -13.42
CA VAL A 85 7.04 9.73 -13.57
C VAL A 85 7.03 8.45 -12.77
N PHE A 86 7.22 7.33 -13.46
CA PHE A 86 7.30 6.03 -12.84
C PHE A 86 8.75 5.73 -12.44
N VAL A 87 8.95 5.37 -11.18
CA VAL A 87 10.26 5.15 -10.57
C VAL A 87 10.29 3.77 -9.93
N TYR A 88 11.38 3.04 -10.18
CA TYR A 88 11.63 1.79 -9.48
C TYR A 88 12.11 2.09 -8.07
N SER A 89 11.41 1.56 -7.08
CA SER A 89 11.85 1.59 -5.70
C SER A 89 11.69 0.21 -5.10
N LYS A 90 12.79 -0.38 -4.63
CA LYS A 90 12.68 -1.51 -3.73
C LYS A 90 12.19 -0.97 -2.38
N SER A 91 10.95 -1.26 -2.02
CA SER A 91 10.46 -0.91 -0.68
C SER A 91 11.01 -1.91 0.33
N TYR A 92 11.23 -1.45 1.54
CA TYR A 92 11.55 -2.30 2.67
C TYR A 92 10.64 -1.96 3.84
N ASN A 93 10.41 -2.96 4.68
CA ASN A 93 9.83 -2.75 6.00
C ASN A 93 10.95 -2.87 7.04
N TRP A 94 10.88 -2.06 8.09
CA TRP A 94 11.70 -2.30 9.26
C TRP A 94 11.15 -3.51 10.02
N LYS A 95 12.05 -4.33 10.53
CA LYS A 95 11.76 -5.47 11.40
C LYS A 95 12.70 -5.41 12.59
N VAL A 96 12.25 -5.94 13.72
CA VAL A 96 13.08 -6.10 14.92
C VAL A 96 13.74 -7.46 14.85
N HIS A 97 15.06 -7.56 15.03
CA HIS A 97 15.81 -8.82 15.02
C HIS A 97 15.25 -9.82 16.04
N GLU A 98 15.25 -9.40 17.31
CA GLU A 98 14.79 -10.20 18.44
C GLU A 98 13.97 -9.29 19.35
N LEU A 99 12.65 -9.32 19.19
CA LEU A 99 11.75 -8.41 19.90
C LEU A 99 11.91 -8.53 21.43
N ARG A 100 12.18 -9.74 21.93
CA ARG A 100 12.45 -9.99 23.34
C ARG A 100 13.69 -9.23 23.83
N ASN A 101 14.78 -9.27 23.06
CA ASN A 101 16.02 -8.57 23.41
C ASN A 101 15.84 -7.05 23.33
N PHE A 102 15.06 -6.59 22.34
CA PHE A 102 14.70 -5.17 22.23
C PHE A 102 13.91 -4.69 23.46
N ILE A 103 12.84 -5.39 23.84
CA ILE A 103 12.03 -5.01 25.01
C ILE A 103 12.89 -5.07 26.28
N ARG A 104 13.71 -6.11 26.44
CA ARG A 104 14.65 -6.24 27.57
C ARG A 104 15.63 -5.07 27.66
N TRP A 105 16.09 -4.55 26.52
CA TRP A 105 16.91 -3.34 26.48
C TRP A 105 16.10 -2.11 26.87
N VAL A 106 14.85 -1.98 26.43
CA VAL A 106 13.97 -0.85 26.81
C VAL A 106 13.74 -0.81 28.32
N ILE A 107 13.39 -1.94 28.95
CA ILE A 107 13.11 -2.04 30.40
C ILE A 107 14.35 -2.01 31.32
N GLU A 108 15.55 -1.77 30.76
CA GLU A 108 16.79 -1.38 31.46
C GLU A 108 17.10 -2.15 32.76
N LYS A 109 17.83 -3.27 32.68
CA LYS A 109 18.30 -4.07 33.84
C LYS A 109 17.30 -4.15 35.02
N SER A 110 16.00 -4.21 34.75
CA SER A 110 15.04 -4.60 35.77
C SER A 110 15.40 -6.03 36.15
N THR A 111 15.96 -6.21 37.34
CA THR A 111 16.34 -7.50 37.90
C THR A 111 15.13 -8.43 37.85
N ASN A 112 15.11 -9.32 36.86
CA ASN A 112 14.12 -10.38 36.65
C ASN A 112 12.65 -9.94 36.67
N ASN A 113 12.12 -9.54 35.52
CA ASN A 113 10.67 -9.49 35.34
C ASN A 113 10.29 -10.16 34.01
N GLU A 114 10.61 -11.46 33.91
CA GLU A 114 10.28 -12.30 32.75
C GLU A 114 8.76 -12.31 32.50
N GLU A 115 7.93 -12.27 33.56
CA GLU A 115 6.48 -12.16 33.44
C GLU A 115 6.04 -10.84 32.79
N LEU A 116 6.71 -9.73 33.11
CA LEU A 116 6.47 -8.44 32.45
C LEU A 116 6.91 -8.49 30.98
N LEU A 117 8.05 -9.13 30.69
CA LEU A 117 8.56 -9.29 29.33
C LEU A 117 7.60 -10.11 28.47
N ASP A 118 7.11 -11.23 29.00
CA ASP A 118 6.14 -12.10 28.33
C ASP A 118 4.80 -11.40 28.14
N SER A 119 4.33 -10.66 29.16
CA SER A 119 3.11 -9.85 29.05
C SER A 119 3.24 -8.77 27.96
N LEU A 120 4.38 -8.07 27.91
CA LEU A 120 4.64 -7.06 26.88
C LEU A 120 4.75 -7.68 25.48
N LEU A 121 5.39 -8.84 25.34
CA LEU A 121 5.44 -9.56 24.07
C LEU A 121 4.04 -9.99 23.61
N ALA A 122 3.19 -10.48 24.52
CA ALA A 122 1.82 -10.86 24.22
C ALA A 122 0.96 -9.66 23.77
N ILE A 123 1.16 -8.49 24.39
CA ILE A 123 0.41 -7.25 24.06
C ILE A 123 0.89 -6.63 22.75
N LEU A 124 2.21 -6.52 22.55
CA LEU A 124 2.80 -5.85 21.38
C LEU A 124 2.72 -6.72 20.11
N GLY A 125 2.72 -8.04 20.28
CA GLY A 125 2.73 -9.00 19.19
C GLY A 125 4.10 -9.12 18.51
N PRO A 126 4.35 -10.22 17.78
CA PRO A 126 5.65 -10.54 17.21
C PRO A 126 6.10 -9.60 16.06
N THR A 127 5.17 -8.84 15.50
CA THR A 127 5.42 -7.93 14.36
C THR A 127 5.67 -6.49 14.78
N PHE A 128 5.76 -6.21 16.09
CA PHE A 128 6.00 -4.87 16.61
C PHE A 128 7.31 -4.28 16.09
N VAL A 129 7.26 -3.00 15.73
CA VAL A 129 8.44 -2.21 15.32
C VAL A 129 8.37 -0.85 16.02
N PRO A 130 9.41 -0.44 16.76
CA PRO A 130 9.43 0.87 17.41
C PRO A 130 9.49 2.00 16.37
N LYS A 131 8.90 3.14 16.70
CA LYS A 131 9.06 4.36 15.89
C LYS A 131 10.51 4.83 15.94
N LEU A 132 11.14 5.04 14.77
CA LEU A 132 12.55 5.46 14.68
C LEU A 132 12.85 6.70 15.52
N LYS A 133 12.02 7.75 15.43
CA LYS A 133 12.20 8.97 16.25
C LYS A 133 12.17 8.70 17.76
N GLY A 134 11.33 7.75 18.18
CA GLY A 134 11.26 7.36 19.58
C GLY A 134 12.50 6.58 20.00
N LEU A 135 12.96 5.67 19.15
CA LEU A 135 14.20 4.92 19.39
C LEU A 135 15.39 5.87 19.52
N ASP A 136 15.54 6.83 18.62
CA ASP A 136 16.64 7.81 18.65
C ASP A 136 16.63 8.65 19.94
N ALA A 137 15.45 9.07 20.38
CA ALA A 137 15.29 9.84 21.60
C ALA A 137 15.75 9.02 22.82
N VAL A 138 15.34 7.75 22.91
CA VAL A 138 15.78 6.85 24.00
C VAL A 138 17.29 6.61 23.94
N SER A 139 17.85 6.36 22.75
CA SER A 139 19.30 6.21 22.55
C SER A 139 20.07 7.45 23.02
N THR A 140 19.60 8.63 22.64
CA THR A 140 20.24 9.91 22.99
C THR A 140 20.19 10.15 24.50
N THR A 141 19.05 9.90 25.16
CA THR A 141 18.91 9.98 26.62
C THR A 141 19.89 9.05 27.34
N ARG A 142 20.21 7.90 26.74
CA ARG A 142 21.19 6.93 27.26
C ARG A 142 22.63 7.19 26.81
N ASN A 143 22.89 8.31 26.14
CA ASN A 143 24.20 8.67 25.59
C ASN A 143 24.77 7.61 24.62
N LEU A 144 23.89 6.95 23.85
CA LEU A 144 24.22 5.94 22.84
C LEU A 144 24.02 6.52 21.44
N ASN A 145 24.84 6.10 20.47
CA ASN A 145 24.68 6.50 19.07
C ASN A 145 23.37 5.93 18.49
N PRO A 146 22.42 6.78 18.02
CA PRO A 146 21.15 6.32 17.47
C PRO A 146 21.27 5.39 16.27
N GLU A 147 22.23 5.62 15.37
CA GLU A 147 22.44 4.77 14.18
C GLU A 147 22.88 3.36 14.58
N MET A 148 23.84 3.27 15.51
CA MET A 148 24.31 1.99 16.04
C MET A 148 23.17 1.20 16.72
N ILE A 149 22.30 1.89 17.48
CA ILE A 149 21.16 1.24 18.15
C ILE A 149 20.10 0.78 17.16
N ARG A 150 19.83 1.55 16.11
CA ARG A 150 18.96 1.10 15.02
C ARG A 150 19.52 -0.16 14.38
N ASP A 151 20.80 -0.19 14.01
CA ASP A 151 21.41 -1.34 13.37
C ASP A 151 21.52 -2.57 14.31
N THR A 152 21.56 -2.34 15.62
CA THR A 152 21.56 -3.41 16.63
C THR A 152 20.22 -4.12 16.71
N PHE A 153 19.11 -3.38 16.70
CA PHE A 153 17.78 -3.95 16.94
C PHE A 153 16.94 -4.11 15.69
N LEU A 154 17.20 -3.34 14.64
CA LEU A 154 16.36 -3.25 13.46
C LEU A 154 17.13 -3.70 12.22
N TYR A 155 16.44 -4.43 11.35
CA TYR A 155 16.91 -4.71 10.00
C TYR A 155 15.87 -4.31 8.97
N ARG A 156 16.36 -4.10 7.74
CA ARG A 156 15.51 -3.83 6.58
C ARG A 156 15.17 -5.15 5.91
N GLU A 157 13.91 -5.53 6.00
CA GLU A 157 13.36 -6.61 5.20
C GLU A 157 12.86 -6.03 3.89
N TRP A 158 13.63 -6.26 2.82
CA TRP A 158 13.25 -5.84 1.49
C TRP A 158 12.08 -6.68 1.01
N LYS A 159 11.03 -6.03 0.49
CA LYS A 159 9.93 -6.77 -0.13
C LYS A 159 10.45 -7.56 -1.33
N GLU A 160 9.93 -8.77 -1.50
CA GLU A 160 10.22 -9.61 -2.67
C GLU A 160 9.69 -8.98 -3.96
N LYS A 161 8.49 -8.38 -3.88
CA LYS A 161 7.86 -7.70 -5.00
C LYS A 161 8.37 -6.26 -5.08
N ALA A 162 8.71 -5.84 -6.29
CA ALA A 162 9.01 -4.46 -6.59
C ALA A 162 7.74 -3.61 -6.39
N ASP A 163 7.89 -2.48 -5.70
CA ASP A 163 6.81 -1.50 -5.59
C ASP A 163 7.04 -0.42 -6.67
N LEU A 164 6.06 -0.26 -7.54
CA LEU A 164 6.03 0.85 -8.49
C LEU A 164 5.70 2.14 -7.73
N LYS A 165 6.59 3.14 -7.78
CA LYS A 165 6.29 4.48 -7.26
C LYS A 165 6.00 5.42 -8.41
N THR A 166 4.96 6.22 -8.26
CA THR A 166 4.63 7.31 -9.18
C THR A 166 4.94 8.65 -8.53
N ILE A 167 5.51 9.56 -9.31
CA ILE A 167 5.72 10.96 -8.95
C ILE A 167 4.82 11.77 -9.87
N ASN A 168 3.82 12.44 -9.30
CA ASN A 168 3.03 13.42 -10.05
C ASN A 168 3.86 14.70 -10.24
N THR A 169 4.19 15.01 -11.49
CA THR A 169 5.03 16.16 -11.88
C THR A 169 4.38 17.51 -11.61
N ASN A 170 3.05 17.57 -11.53
CA ASN A 170 2.30 18.78 -11.18
C ASN A 170 2.36 19.09 -9.68
N ASN A 171 2.84 18.15 -8.85
CA ASN A 171 2.99 18.39 -7.42
C ASN A 171 4.17 19.35 -7.14
N LYS A 172 3.95 20.35 -6.28
CA LYS A 172 4.98 21.33 -5.87
C LYS A 172 6.22 20.64 -5.30
N THR A 173 6.04 19.56 -4.54
CA THR A 173 7.12 18.80 -3.89
C THR A 173 7.82 17.79 -4.82
N ALA A 174 7.39 17.67 -6.08
CA ALA A 174 8.05 16.76 -7.01
C ALA A 174 9.50 17.21 -7.30
N PRO A 175 10.46 16.27 -7.37
CA PRO A 175 11.86 16.59 -7.67
C PRO A 175 12.02 17.29 -9.02
N ASN A 176 12.94 18.26 -9.12
CA ASN A 176 13.17 19.00 -10.37
C ASN A 176 13.45 18.08 -11.55
N TRP A 177 14.31 17.07 -11.36
CA TRP A 177 14.62 16.11 -12.42
C TRP A 177 13.40 15.36 -12.96
N ALA A 178 12.38 15.13 -12.13
CA ALA A 178 11.15 14.47 -12.56
C ALA A 178 10.24 15.43 -13.35
N LYS A 179 10.26 16.72 -13.00
CA LYS A 179 9.56 17.79 -13.73
C LYS A 179 10.19 18.07 -15.10
N ASP A 180 11.52 17.97 -15.17
CA ASP A 180 12.32 18.27 -16.36
C ASP A 180 12.23 17.17 -17.44
N LEU A 181 11.87 15.93 -17.05
CA LEU A 181 11.65 14.83 -17.98
C LEU A 181 10.48 15.14 -18.92
N LYS A 182 10.64 14.90 -20.22
CA LYS A 182 9.56 14.95 -21.21
C LYS A 182 8.81 13.63 -21.30
N HIS A 183 7.63 13.64 -21.93
CA HIS A 183 6.88 12.41 -22.19
C HIS A 183 7.74 11.39 -22.97
N ASN A 184 7.69 10.12 -22.53
CA ASN A 184 8.53 9.01 -23.01
C ASN A 184 10.04 9.16 -22.78
N GLU A 185 10.50 10.23 -22.13
CA GLU A 185 11.90 10.39 -21.76
C GLU A 185 12.24 9.48 -20.57
N ARG A 186 13.45 8.92 -20.60
CA ARG A 186 13.95 8.02 -19.57
C ARG A 186 15.14 8.59 -18.82
N LYS A 187 15.19 8.30 -17.53
CA LYS A 187 16.34 8.59 -16.66
C LYS A 187 16.80 7.31 -15.97
N LYS A 188 18.05 6.93 -16.18
CA LYS A 188 18.73 5.89 -15.42
C LYS A 188 19.36 6.46 -14.17
#